data_AF-A0A7R9EZD9-F1
#
_entry.id   AF-A0A7R9EZD9-F1
#
_cell.length_a   1.000
_cell.length_b   1.000
_cell.length_c   1.000
_cell.angle_alpha   90.00
_cell.angle_beta   90.00
_cell.angle_gamma   90.00
#
_symmetry.space_group_name_H-M   'P 1'
#
loop_
_entity.id
_entity.type
_entity.pdbx_description
1 polymer ?
#
loop_
_entity_poly.entity_id
_entity_poly.type
_entity_poly.pdbx_seq_one_letter_code
_entity_poly.pdbx_strand_id
1 'polypeptide(L)'
;MVESAFESCVFKSLMSCVVGYGLGAAIGLFSASVNPSVTGPTEKVQSAREVFKEMKTTTLSYAKNFALIGAVFAGVECVIESHRGKTDWRNGTYAGAVTGGVIGLRAGIKAGVIGAAGFAAFSTIIDYYMHR
;
A
#
# COMPACT_ATOMS: atom_id res chain seq x y z
N MET A 1 1.98 -27.53 11.55
CA MET A 1 3.12 -27.08 10.70
C MET A 1 2.67 -26.12 9.61
N VAL A 2 1.69 -26.48 8.76
CA VAL A 2 1.14 -25.56 7.75
C VAL A 2 0.44 -24.37 8.41
N GLU A 3 -0.37 -24.58 9.44
CA GLU A 3 -1.10 -23.52 10.16
C GLU A 3 -0.17 -22.44 10.75
N SER A 4 0.94 -22.84 11.38
CA SER A 4 1.96 -21.92 11.89
C SER A 4 2.70 -21.14 10.79
N ALA A 5 2.78 -21.69 9.58
CA ALA A 5 3.33 -20.98 8.44
C ALA A 5 2.38 -19.87 7.94
N PHE A 6 1.05 -20.07 8.04
CA PHE A 6 0.04 -19.06 7.71
C PHE A 6 -0.07 -17.97 8.78
N GLU A 7 0.17 -18.29 10.05
CA GLU A 7 0.23 -17.32 11.16
C GLU A 7 1.55 -16.54 11.22
N SER A 8 2.56 -16.95 10.46
CA SER A 8 3.84 -16.27 10.46
C SER A 8 3.73 -14.85 9.91
N CYS A 9 4.32 -13.87 10.60
CA CYS A 9 4.37 -12.47 10.15
C CYS A 9 4.91 -12.33 8.72
N VAL A 10 5.85 -13.21 8.34
CA VAL A 10 6.42 -13.27 6.99
C VAL A 10 5.35 -13.63 5.96
N PHE A 11 4.52 -14.63 6.24
CA PHE A 11 3.46 -15.04 5.32
C PHE A 11 2.35 -14.01 5.24
N LYS A 12 1.91 -13.44 6.37
CA LYS A 12 0.91 -12.35 6.40
C LYS A 12 1.40 -11.15 5.58
N SER A 13 2.65 -10.74 5.78
CA SER A 13 3.27 -9.64 5.01
C SER A 13 3.42 -9.96 3.52
N LEU A 14 3.80 -11.19 3.15
CA LEU A 14 3.89 -11.62 1.75
C LEU A 14 2.52 -11.64 1.06
N MET A 15 1.48 -12.17 1.72
CA MET A 15 0.13 -12.18 1.16
C MET A 15 -0.39 -10.75 1.01
N SER A 16 -0.21 -9.89 2.01
CA SER A 16 -0.58 -8.47 1.91
C SER A 16 0.20 -7.74 0.82
N CYS A 17 1.46 -8.12 0.58
CA CYS A 17 2.26 -7.61 -0.52
C CYS A 17 1.66 -8.00 -1.89
N VAL A 18 1.29 -9.27 -2.08
CA VAL A 18 0.70 -9.78 -3.32
C VAL A 18 -0.68 -9.14 -3.57
N VAL A 19 -1.52 -9.07 -2.54
CA VAL A 19 -2.84 -8.43 -2.64
C VAL A 19 -2.69 -6.93 -2.93
N GLY A 20 -1.78 -6.24 -2.23
CA GLY A 20 -1.47 -4.83 -2.47
C GLY A 20 -0.93 -4.59 -3.88
N TYR A 21 -0.07 -5.47 -4.40
CA TYR A 21 0.43 -5.40 -5.76
C TYR A 21 -0.72 -5.53 -6.78
N GLY A 22 -1.62 -6.49 -6.60
CA GLY A 22 -2.77 -6.71 -7.49
C GLY A 22 -3.71 -5.50 -7.51
N LEU A 23 -4.04 -4.97 -6.34
CA LEU A 23 -4.89 -3.78 -6.22
C LEU A 23 -4.21 -2.54 -6.81
N GLY A 24 -2.91 -2.33 -6.56
CA GLY A 24 -2.15 -1.24 -7.15
C GLY A 24 -2.01 -1.35 -8.67
N ALA A 25 -1.92 -2.56 -9.22
CA ALA A 25 -1.91 -2.78 -10.66
C ALA A 25 -3.27 -2.44 -11.29
N ALA A 26 -4.39 -2.83 -10.66
CA ALA A 26 -5.72 -2.48 -11.14
C ALA A 26 -5.94 -0.95 -11.14
N ILE A 27 -5.59 -0.28 -10.04
CA ILE A 27 -5.69 1.18 -9.93
C ILE A 27 -4.75 1.87 -10.92
N GLY A 28 -3.52 1.40 -11.07
CA GLY A 28 -2.54 1.96 -12.00
C GLY A 28 -2.98 1.83 -13.47
N LEU A 29 -3.55 0.68 -13.84
CA LEU A 29 -4.09 0.46 -15.18
C LEU A 29 -5.30 1.36 -15.46
N PHE A 30 -6.22 1.47 -14.49
CA PHE A 30 -7.36 2.36 -14.59
C PHE A 30 -6.91 3.83 -14.71
N SER A 31 -5.97 4.27 -13.87
CA SER A 31 -5.42 5.63 -13.92
C SER A 31 -4.78 5.93 -15.28
N ALA A 32 -4.03 4.98 -15.84
CA ALA A 32 -3.41 5.13 -17.15
C ALA A 32 -4.44 5.14 -18.30
N SER A 33 -5.60 4.51 -18.13
CA SER A 33 -6.68 4.55 -19.12
C SER A 33 -7.48 5.86 -19.12
N VAL A 34 -7.60 6.54 -17.98
CA VAL A 34 -8.39 7.79 -17.86
C VAL A 34 -7.55 9.06 -18.04
N ASN A 35 -6.23 8.99 -17.82
CA ASN A 35 -5.29 10.09 -18.06
C ASN A 35 -4.04 9.55 -18.77
N PRO A 36 -4.05 9.41 -20.11
CA PRO A 36 -2.82 9.30 -20.86
C PRO A 36 -2.09 10.65 -20.70
N SER A 37 -1.01 10.69 -19.91
CA SER A 37 -0.24 11.91 -19.67
C SER A 37 0.44 12.38 -20.96
N VAL A 38 -0.26 13.19 -21.76
CA VAL A 38 0.29 13.87 -22.94
C VAL A 38 1.26 14.96 -22.47
N THR A 39 2.47 14.56 -22.08
CA THR A 39 3.53 15.51 -21.70
C THR A 39 4.44 15.70 -22.90
N GLY A 40 3.95 16.44 -23.90
CA GLY A 40 4.73 16.83 -25.08
C GLY A 40 3.89 17.57 -26.12
N PRO A 41 4.21 18.84 -26.45
CA PRO A 41 3.56 19.58 -27.53
C PRO A 41 4.16 19.10 -28.85
N THR A 42 3.83 17.89 -29.31
CA THR A 42 4.07 17.51 -30.71
C THR A 42 3.29 16.25 -31.05
N GLU A 43 2.52 16.37 -32.12
CA GLU A 43 1.94 15.29 -32.91
C GLU A 43 2.97 14.21 -33.28
N LYS A 44 3.27 13.31 -32.36
CA LYS A 44 3.71 11.97 -32.73
C LYS A 44 2.60 11.08 -32.25
N VAL A 45 1.90 10.47 -33.20
CA VAL A 45 1.15 9.23 -32.99
C VAL A 45 2.05 8.34 -32.16
N GLN A 46 1.87 8.34 -30.83
CA GLN A 46 2.73 7.54 -29.97
C GLN A 46 2.49 6.11 -30.45
N SER A 47 3.57 5.43 -30.82
CA SER A 47 3.46 4.04 -31.25
C SER A 47 2.70 3.31 -30.15
N ALA A 48 1.80 2.37 -30.50
CA ALA A 48 1.10 1.56 -29.50
C ALA A 48 2.08 0.93 -28.47
N ARG A 49 3.35 0.74 -28.85
CA ARG A 49 4.45 0.34 -27.98
C ARG A 49 4.86 1.38 -26.92
N GLU A 50 4.88 2.66 -27.24
CA GLU A 50 5.25 3.73 -26.30
C GLU A 50 4.14 3.96 -25.28
N VAL A 51 2.89 4.02 -25.73
CA VAL A 51 1.71 4.07 -24.84
C VAL A 51 1.71 2.86 -23.91
N PHE A 52 1.91 1.65 -24.44
CA PHE A 52 1.96 0.44 -23.62
C PHE A 52 3.14 0.43 -22.64
N LYS A 53 4.28 1.02 -23.02
CA LYS A 53 5.46 1.14 -22.16
C LYS A 53 5.21 2.13 -21.02
N GLU A 54 4.56 3.25 -21.29
CA GLU A 54 4.19 4.24 -20.26
C GLU A 54 3.13 3.66 -19.32
N MET A 55 2.05 3.06 -19.86
CA MET A 55 1.03 2.36 -19.10
C MET A 55 1.64 1.29 -18.18
N LYS A 56 2.56 0.47 -18.71
CA LYS A 56 3.27 -0.54 -17.92
C LYS A 56 4.11 0.09 -16.82
N THR A 57 4.87 1.13 -17.11
CA THR A 57 5.76 1.79 -16.13
C THR A 57 4.95 2.40 -14.99
N THR A 58 3.89 3.12 -15.32
CA THR A 58 2.96 3.72 -14.37
C THR A 58 2.28 2.64 -13.53
N THR A 59 1.67 1.63 -14.17
CA THR A 59 1.01 0.52 -13.48
C THR A 59 1.94 -0.22 -12.53
N LEU A 60 3.17 -0.52 -12.96
CA LEU A 60 4.17 -1.18 -12.12
C LEU A 60 4.62 -0.29 -10.96
N SER A 61 4.70 1.03 -11.15
CA SER A 61 5.01 1.97 -10.07
C SER A 61 3.91 1.96 -9.00
N TYR A 62 2.64 2.06 -9.39
CA TYR A 62 1.52 1.96 -8.45
C TYR A 62 1.50 0.61 -7.74
N ALA A 63 1.61 -0.50 -8.48
CA ALA A 63 1.64 -1.85 -7.92
C ALA A 63 2.75 -2.01 -6.85
N LYS A 64 3.97 -1.53 -7.12
CA LYS A 64 5.08 -1.57 -6.16
C LYS A 64 4.83 -0.74 -4.90
N ASN A 65 4.24 0.45 -5.05
CA ASN A 65 3.94 1.32 -3.90
C ASN A 65 2.86 0.71 -2.99
N PHE A 66 1.78 0.19 -3.56
CA PHE A 66 0.72 -0.48 -2.79
C PHE A 66 1.20 -1.80 -2.17
N ALA A 67 2.03 -2.57 -2.88
CA ALA A 67 2.67 -3.75 -2.32
C ALA A 67 3.53 -3.42 -1.10
N LEU A 68 4.33 -2.35 -1.18
CA LEU A 68 5.16 -1.88 -0.07
C LEU A 68 4.29 -1.45 1.13
N ILE A 69 3.24 -0.66 0.90
CA ILE A 69 2.33 -0.22 1.96
C ILE A 69 1.72 -1.44 2.66
N GLY A 70 1.19 -2.40 1.91
CA GLY A 70 0.56 -3.61 2.45
C GLY A 70 1.55 -4.48 3.24
N ALA A 71 2.77 -4.66 2.72
CA ALA A 71 3.82 -5.43 3.37
C ALA A 71 4.25 -4.80 4.71
N VAL A 72 4.44 -3.48 4.74
CA VAL A 72 4.84 -2.74 5.94
C VAL A 72 3.70 -2.74 6.97
N PHE A 73 2.46 -2.48 6.55
CA PHE A 73 1.31 -2.50 7.43
C PHE A 73 1.15 -3.85 8.13
N ALA A 74 1.06 -4.94 7.36
CA ALA A 74 0.89 -6.28 7.90
C ALA A 74 2.10 -6.74 8.75
N GLY A 75 3.32 -6.34 8.36
CA GLY A 75 4.53 -6.62 9.13
C GLY A 75 4.52 -5.93 10.49
N VAL A 76 4.20 -4.64 10.52
CA VAL A 76 4.14 -3.86 11.78
C VAL A 76 3.00 -4.35 12.67
N GLU A 77 1.82 -4.59 12.09
CA GLU A 77 0.68 -5.13 12.83
C GLU A 77 1.05 -6.46 13.51
N CYS A 78 1.67 -7.38 12.77
CA CYS A 78 2.06 -8.68 13.31
C CYS A 78 3.12 -8.56 14.42
N VAL A 79 4.08 -7.64 14.30
CA VAL A 79 5.07 -7.37 15.37
C VAL A 79 4.39 -6.81 16.62
N ILE A 80 3.46 -5.87 16.45
CA ILE A 80 2.70 -5.28 17.57
C ILE A 80 1.83 -6.32 18.25
N GLU A 81 1.16 -7.17 17.48
CA GLU A 81 0.32 -8.24 17.96
C GLU A 81 1.14 -9.29 18.73
N SER A 82 2.28 -9.69 18.16
CA SER A 82 3.22 -10.63 18.82
C SER A 82 3.76 -10.07 20.13
N HIS A 83 4.04 -8.76 20.21
CA HIS A 83 4.53 -8.12 21.42
C HIS A 83 3.43 -7.90 22.47
N ARG A 84 2.19 -7.59 22.06
CA ARG A 84 1.09 -7.30 22.99
C ARG A 84 0.27 -8.54 23.39
N GLY A 85 0.35 -9.62 22.60
CA GLY A 85 -0.41 -10.85 22.81
C GLY A 85 -1.93 -10.64 22.74
N LYS A 86 -2.39 -9.60 22.05
CA LYS A 86 -3.82 -9.24 21.93
C LYS A 86 -4.12 -8.75 20.53
N THR A 87 -5.23 -9.19 19.96
CA THR A 87 -5.78 -8.79 18.67
C THR A 87 -6.95 -7.83 18.88
N ASP A 88 -6.70 -6.52 18.79
CA ASP A 88 -7.71 -5.48 18.95
C ASP A 88 -7.60 -4.43 17.83
N TRP A 89 -8.66 -3.65 17.59
CA TRP A 89 -8.69 -2.50 16.66
C TRP A 89 -7.56 -1.47 16.85
N ARG A 90 -6.99 -1.41 18.06
CA ARG A 90 -5.85 -0.55 18.37
C ARG A 90 -4.59 -0.97 17.61
N ASN A 91 -4.41 -2.26 17.34
CA ASN A 91 -3.22 -2.76 16.64
C ASN A 91 -3.15 -2.20 15.23
N GLY A 92 -4.26 -2.20 14.49
CA GLY A 92 -4.31 -1.60 13.17
C GLY A 92 -4.14 -0.07 13.20
N THR A 93 -4.58 0.60 14.26
CA THR A 93 -4.31 2.03 14.46
C THR A 93 -2.80 2.31 14.57
N TYR A 94 -2.11 1.55 15.42
CA TYR A 94 -0.67 1.70 15.61
C TYR A 94 0.11 1.30 14.36
N ALA A 95 -0.29 0.20 13.71
CA ALA A 95 0.32 -0.25 12.46
C ALA A 95 0.14 0.79 11.34
N GLY A 96 -1.06 1.36 11.23
CA GLY A 96 -1.36 2.45 10.30
C GLY A 96 -0.51 3.68 10.58
N ALA A 97 -0.46 4.14 11.82
CA ALA A 97 0.35 5.30 12.22
C ALA A 97 1.84 5.13 11.88
N VAL A 98 2.41 3.96 12.20
CA VAL A 98 3.81 3.65 11.93
C VAL A 98 4.05 3.53 10.42
N THR A 99 3.17 2.84 9.70
CA THR A 99 3.31 2.66 8.24
C THR A 99 3.23 4.01 7.50
N GLY A 100 2.21 4.81 7.79
CA GLY A 100 2.03 6.13 7.21
C GLY A 100 3.14 7.11 7.61
N GLY A 101 3.63 7.02 8.86
CA GLY A 101 4.76 7.78 9.35
C GLY A 101 6.05 7.43 8.62
N VAL A 102 6.45 6.15 8.59
CA VAL A 102 7.68 5.68 7.95
C VAL A 102 7.72 6.00 6.46
N ILE A 103 6.59 5.83 5.77
CA ILE A 103 6.49 6.13 4.33
C ILE A 103 6.49 7.64 4.10
N GLY A 104 5.71 8.39 4.88
CA GLY A 104 5.59 9.85 4.75
C GLY A 104 6.87 10.60 5.13
N LEU A 105 7.68 10.06 6.05
CA LEU A 105 8.96 10.65 6.45
C LEU A 105 9.95 10.80 5.28
N ARG A 106 9.83 9.97 4.23
CA ARG A 106 10.63 10.11 3.00
C ARG A 106 10.35 11.40 2.25
N ALA A 107 9.15 11.96 2.38
CA ALA A 107 8.74 13.26 1.83
C ALA A 107 8.95 14.42 2.82
N GLY A 108 9.48 14.14 4.02
CA GLY A 108 9.78 15.12 5.07
C GLY A 108 8.95 14.94 6.35
N ILE A 109 9.37 15.61 7.43
CA ILE A 109 8.77 15.45 8.76
C ILE A 109 7.28 15.85 8.79
N LYS A 110 6.92 16.96 8.13
CA LYS A 110 5.53 17.41 8.04
C LYS A 110 4.64 16.38 7.32
N ALA A 111 5.13 15.82 6.22
CA ALA A 111 4.44 14.77 5.48
C ALA A 111 4.35 13.47 6.31
N GLY A 112 5.38 13.14 7.08
CA GLY A 112 5.37 12.01 8.01
C GLY A 112 4.29 12.13 9.10
N VAL A 113 4.15 13.31 9.73
CA VAL A 113 3.13 13.51 10.78
C VAL A 113 1.72 13.44 10.19
N ILE A 114 1.49 14.10 9.05
CA ILE A 114 0.19 14.05 8.35
C ILE A 114 -0.11 12.64 7.86
N GLY A 115 0.87 11.94 7.30
CA GLY A 115 0.77 10.56 6.87
C GLY A 115 0.46 9.61 8.01
N ALA A 116 1.14 9.74 9.15
CA ALA A 116 0.86 8.97 10.36
C ALA A 116 -0.58 9.19 10.85
N ALA A 117 -1.02 10.46 10.94
CA ALA A 117 -2.38 10.78 11.38
C ALA A 117 -3.44 10.22 10.41
N GLY A 118 -3.24 10.38 9.10
CA GLY A 118 -4.17 9.90 8.07
C GLY A 118 -4.28 8.38 8.04
N PHE A 119 -3.15 7.66 8.04
CA PHE A 119 -3.17 6.20 8.07
C PHE A 119 -3.70 5.66 9.40
N ALA A 120 -3.38 6.30 10.53
CA ALA A 120 -3.94 5.90 11.82
C ALA A 120 -5.47 6.01 11.82
N ALA A 121 -6.01 7.13 11.33
CA ALA A 121 -7.44 7.39 11.24
C ALA A 121 -8.15 6.44 10.25
N PHE A 122 -7.54 6.20 9.09
CA PHE A 122 -8.10 5.26 8.12
C PHE A 122 -8.15 3.84 8.67
N SER A 123 -7.05 3.37 9.29
CA SER A 123 -6.99 2.05 9.88
C SER A 123 -7.97 1.88 11.04
N THR A 124 -8.11 2.86 11.96
CA THR A 124 -9.15 2.79 13.01
C THR A 124 -10.54 2.63 12.44
N ILE A 125 -10.88 3.40 11.40
CA ILE A 125 -12.24 3.37 10.82
C ILE A 125 -12.52 2.00 10.22
N ILE A 126 -11.57 1.47 9.44
CA ILE A 126 -11.71 0.16 8.80
C ILE A 126 -11.78 -0.96 9.85
N ASP A 127 -10.88 -0.98 10.84
CA ASP A 127 -10.89 -1.98 11.91
C ASP A 127 -12.12 -1.90 12.79
N TYR A 128 -12.62 -0.68 13.08
CA TYR A 128 -13.84 -0.49 13.83
C TYR A 128 -15.07 -0.97 13.06
N TYR A 129 -15.09 -0.77 11.73
CA TYR A 129 -16.19 -1.23 10.88
C TYR A 129 -16.18 -2.76 10.72
N MET A 130 -15.02 -3.39 10.57
CA MET A 130 -14.91 -4.84 10.37
C MET A 130 -15.12 -5.65 11.66
N HIS A 131 -14.83 -5.09 12.84
CA HIS A 131 -15.05 -5.73 14.14
C HIS A 131 -16.40 -5.42 14.78
N ARG A 132 -17.32 -4.79 14.04
CA ARG A 132 -18.70 -4.56 14.47
C ARG A 132 -19.63 -5.57 13.82
#